data_AF-A0A1Y2C2D3-F1
#
_entry.id   AF-A0A1Y2C2D3-F1
#
_cell.length_a   1.000
_cell.length_b   1.000
_cell.length_c   1.000
_cell.angle_alpha   90.00
_cell.angle_beta   90.00
_cell.angle_gamma   90.00
#
_symmetry.space_group_name_H-M   'P 1'
#
loop_
_entity.id
_entity.type
_entity.pdbx_description
1 polymer ?
#
loop_
_entity_poly.entity_id
_entity_poly.type
_entity_poly.pdbx_seq_one_letter_code
_entity_poly.pdbx_strand_id
1 'polypeptide(L)'
;MTVEQAKGMEFRDVVLMNLITDSPGEAQLWRLFLKNVPGNTEPCPSFDSKKHNILATELKILYTAITRARSQLWIWDSDEKKRYPLFKFWQSMDLAVTSDDARSGKFTAKGDSTTVEEWIRQGQILLRTRTMKTH
;
A
#
# COMPACT_ATOMS: atom_id res chain seq x y z
N MET A 1 -10.53 -3.51 8.70
CA MET A 1 -11.45 -3.24 7.57
C MET A 1 -10.83 -3.88 6.35
N THR A 2 -11.56 -4.69 5.59
CA THR A 2 -11.07 -5.25 4.33
C THR A 2 -11.22 -4.23 3.20
N VAL A 3 -10.49 -4.40 2.09
CA VAL A 3 -10.64 -3.54 0.90
C VAL A 3 -12.09 -3.53 0.38
N GLU A 4 -12.80 -4.64 0.51
CA GLU A 4 -14.21 -4.74 0.15
C GLU A 4 -15.11 -3.91 1.05
N GLN A 5 -14.85 -3.92 2.37
CA GLN A 5 -15.58 -3.11 3.35
C GLN A 5 -15.31 -1.60 3.20
N ALA A 6 -14.17 -1.23 2.60
CA ALA A 6 -13.78 0.15 2.33
C ALA A 6 -14.44 0.74 1.05
N LYS A 7 -15.24 -0.04 0.32
CA LYS A 7 -15.86 0.40 -0.94
C LYS A 7 -16.85 1.55 -0.70
N GLY A 8 -16.63 2.68 -1.37
CA GLY A 8 -17.44 3.90 -1.19
C GLY A 8 -16.90 4.87 -0.14
N MET A 9 -15.82 4.50 0.56
CA MET A 9 -15.11 5.37 1.49
C MET A 9 -13.84 5.91 0.81
N GLU A 10 -13.44 7.14 1.15
CA GLU A 10 -12.19 7.72 0.65
C GLU A 10 -11.27 8.06 1.81
N PHE A 11 -10.01 7.63 1.71
CA PHE A 11 -9.02 7.79 2.76
C PHE A 11 -7.88 8.66 2.23
N ARG A 12 -7.38 9.56 3.08
CA ARG A 12 -6.21 10.38 2.73
C ARG A 12 -4.97 9.50 2.57
N ASP A 13 -4.75 8.64 3.55
CA ASP A 13 -3.63 7.71 3.62
C ASP A 13 -4.16 6.30 3.82
N VAL A 14 -3.57 5.33 3.12
CA VAL A 14 -3.96 3.92 3.18
C VAL A 14 -2.74 3.09 3.57
N VAL A 15 -2.94 2.16 4.49
CA VAL A 15 -1.95 1.12 4.81
C VAL A 15 -2.54 -0.22 4.39
N LEU A 16 -1.87 -0.90 3.45
CA LEU A 16 -2.19 -2.23 2.99
C LEU A 16 -1.28 -3.24 3.68
N MET A 17 -1.87 -4.11 4.49
CA MET A 17 -1.15 -5.08 5.32
C MET A 17 -1.22 -6.47 4.69
N ASN A 18 -0.07 -7.15 4.59
CA ASN A 18 0.08 -8.56 4.20
C ASN A 18 -0.64 -8.97 2.90
N LEU A 19 -0.70 -8.08 1.91
CA LEU A 19 -1.27 -8.39 0.58
C LEU A 19 -0.67 -9.68 0.00
N ILE A 20 0.63 -9.88 0.17
CA ILE A 20 1.40 -10.95 -0.42
C ILE A 20 1.57 -12.11 0.58
N THR A 21 1.85 -11.80 1.85
CA THR A 21 1.99 -12.83 2.89
C THR A 21 0.73 -13.66 3.04
N ASP A 22 -0.44 -13.00 3.09
CA ASP A 22 -1.74 -13.62 3.33
C ASP A 22 -2.46 -14.00 2.03
N SER A 23 -1.82 -13.79 0.86
CA SER A 23 -2.37 -14.20 -0.43
C SER A 23 -2.70 -15.70 -0.41
N PRO A 24 -3.96 -16.09 -0.64
CA PRO A 24 -4.38 -17.49 -0.72
C PRO A 24 -3.88 -18.20 -2.00
N GLY A 25 -3.29 -17.47 -2.94
CA GLY A 25 -2.67 -18.05 -4.12
C GLY A 25 -1.43 -18.90 -3.83
N GLU A 26 -0.99 -19.66 -4.83
CA GLU A 26 0.22 -20.48 -4.73
C GLU A 26 1.43 -19.63 -4.30
N ALA A 27 2.35 -20.22 -3.55
CA ALA A 27 3.55 -19.51 -3.05
C ALA A 27 4.40 -18.86 -4.16
N GLN A 28 4.26 -19.33 -5.41
CA GLN A 28 4.97 -18.78 -6.57
C GLN A 28 4.18 -17.75 -7.38
N LEU A 29 2.93 -17.43 -7.00
CA LEU A 29 2.06 -16.53 -7.76
C LEU A 29 2.75 -15.21 -8.11
N TRP A 30 3.35 -14.55 -7.12
CA TRP A 30 4.01 -13.26 -7.30
C TRP A 30 5.36 -13.36 -8.02
N ARG A 31 5.96 -14.57 -8.15
CA ARG A 31 7.19 -14.79 -8.92
C ARG A 31 7.02 -14.56 -10.41
N LEU A 32 5.79 -14.57 -10.92
CA LEU A 32 5.48 -14.22 -12.32
C LEU A 32 6.02 -12.82 -12.70
N PHE A 33 6.07 -11.89 -11.74
CA PHE A 33 6.54 -10.52 -11.98
C PHE A 33 8.05 -10.41 -12.18
N LEU A 34 8.84 -11.38 -11.71
CA LEU A 34 10.30 -11.40 -11.92
C LEU A 34 10.67 -11.46 -13.40
N LYS A 35 9.80 -12.01 -14.26
CA LYS A 35 10.00 -12.03 -15.71
C LYS A 35 10.09 -10.62 -16.32
N ASN A 36 9.46 -9.64 -15.67
CA ASN A 36 9.41 -8.25 -16.15
C ASN A 36 10.51 -7.38 -15.53
N VAL A 37 11.39 -7.95 -14.69
CA VAL A 37 12.53 -7.24 -14.11
C VAL A 37 13.70 -7.27 -15.13
N PRO A 38 14.21 -6.12 -15.59
CA PRO A 38 15.35 -6.06 -16.49
C PRO A 38 16.57 -6.78 -15.91
N GLY A 39 17.19 -7.66 -16.71
CA GLY A 39 18.39 -8.40 -16.29
C GLY A 39 18.16 -9.49 -15.23
N ASN A 40 16.91 -9.88 -14.97
CA ASN A 40 16.63 -10.93 -14.00
C ASN A 40 17.11 -12.31 -14.50
N THR A 41 17.97 -12.94 -13.72
CA THR A 41 18.51 -14.29 -13.99
C THR A 41 17.83 -15.38 -13.18
N GLU A 42 16.91 -15.01 -12.27
CA GLU A 42 16.21 -15.97 -11.42
C GLU A 42 15.15 -16.77 -12.20
N PRO A 43 14.92 -18.05 -11.87
CA PRO A 43 13.87 -18.85 -12.46
C PRO A 43 12.47 -18.23 -12.25
N CYS A 44 11.79 -17.93 -13.35
CA CYS A 44 10.42 -17.41 -13.34
C CYS A 44 9.44 -18.47 -13.86
N PRO A 45 8.33 -18.75 -13.13
CA PRO A 45 7.31 -19.66 -13.63
C PRO A 45 6.64 -19.09 -14.90
N SER A 46 6.15 -19.97 -15.77
CA SER A 46 5.28 -19.58 -16.87
C SER A 46 3.85 -19.35 -16.34
N PHE A 47 3.14 -18.39 -16.93
CA PHE A 47 1.75 -18.16 -16.57
C PHE A 47 0.87 -19.31 -17.05
N ASP A 48 0.23 -19.98 -16.10
CA ASP A 48 -0.87 -20.94 -16.30
C ASP A 48 -2.19 -20.35 -15.77
N SER A 49 -3.23 -20.32 -16.60
CA SER A 49 -4.51 -19.69 -16.24
C SER A 49 -5.31 -20.46 -15.18
N LYS A 50 -5.10 -21.77 -15.05
CA LYS A 50 -5.78 -22.60 -14.04
C LYS A 50 -5.09 -22.45 -12.68
N LYS A 51 -3.75 -22.50 -12.66
CA LYS A 51 -2.94 -22.35 -11.43
C LYS A 51 -2.95 -20.93 -10.88
N HIS A 52 -2.97 -19.93 -11.76
CA HIS A 52 -2.92 -18.52 -11.38
C HIS A 52 -4.27 -17.80 -11.56
N ASN A 53 -5.38 -18.52 -11.48
CA ASN A 53 -6.72 -17.96 -11.63
C ASN A 53 -7.04 -16.84 -10.62
N ILE A 54 -6.42 -16.88 -9.44
CA ILE A 54 -6.61 -15.90 -8.37
C ILE A 54 -5.84 -14.59 -8.58
N LEU A 55 -4.84 -14.59 -9.49
CA LEU A 55 -4.00 -13.42 -9.74
C LEU A 55 -4.83 -12.18 -10.08
N ALA A 56 -5.88 -12.35 -10.89
CA ALA A 56 -6.77 -11.26 -11.27
C ALA A 56 -7.49 -10.63 -10.07
N THR A 57 -7.90 -11.44 -9.10
CA THR A 57 -8.53 -10.99 -7.86
C THR A 57 -7.54 -10.23 -6.99
N GLU A 58 -6.34 -10.78 -6.78
CA GLU A 58 -5.27 -10.12 -6.02
C GLU A 58 -4.88 -8.77 -6.61
N LEU A 59 -4.71 -8.69 -7.93
CA LEU A 59 -4.40 -7.44 -8.62
C LEU A 59 -5.52 -6.42 -8.54
N LYS A 60 -6.78 -6.87 -8.51
CA LYS A 60 -7.94 -5.99 -8.32
C LYS A 60 -7.99 -5.40 -6.90
N ILE A 61 -7.62 -6.19 -5.89
CA ILE A 61 -7.49 -5.72 -4.51
C ILE A 61 -6.41 -4.62 -4.43
N LEU A 62 -5.23 -4.89 -5.00
CA LEU A 62 -4.14 -3.92 -5.07
C LEU A 62 -4.56 -2.64 -5.81
N TYR A 63 -5.17 -2.76 -6.99
CA TYR A 63 -5.68 -1.62 -7.76
C TYR A 63 -6.67 -0.78 -6.96
N THR A 64 -7.58 -1.43 -6.23
CA THR A 64 -8.56 -0.73 -5.39
C THR A 64 -7.86 0.00 -4.24
N ALA A 65 -6.87 -0.61 -3.59
CA ALA A 65 -6.11 0.05 -2.54
C ALA A 65 -5.34 1.29 -3.06
N ILE A 66 -4.69 1.16 -4.23
CA ILE A 66 -3.99 2.27 -4.89
C ILE A 66 -4.94 3.42 -5.21
N THR A 67 -6.09 3.13 -5.83
CA THR A 67 -7.04 4.18 -6.23
C THR A 67 -7.85 4.78 -5.07
N ARG A 68 -7.83 4.14 -3.90
CA ARG A 68 -8.46 4.68 -2.67
C ARG A 68 -7.56 5.62 -1.88
N ALA A 69 -6.24 5.52 -2.05
CA ALA A 69 -5.29 6.40 -1.41
C ALA A 69 -5.23 7.75 -2.15
N ARG A 70 -5.72 8.82 -1.51
CA ARG A 70 -5.66 10.17 -2.12
C ARG A 70 -4.28 10.82 -2.03
N SER A 71 -3.48 10.46 -1.03
CA SER A 71 -2.16 11.05 -0.76
C SER A 71 -1.09 9.97 -0.72
N GLN A 72 -1.05 9.14 0.33
CA GLN A 72 0.01 8.13 0.50
C GLN A 72 -0.59 6.72 0.60
N LEU A 73 0.07 5.76 -0.07
CA LEU A 73 -0.15 4.33 0.11
C LEU A 73 1.10 3.70 0.73
N TRP A 74 0.92 3.02 1.85
CA TRP A 74 1.96 2.22 2.48
C TRP A 74 1.62 0.74 2.32
N ILE A 75 2.57 -0.05 1.87
CA ILE A 75 2.43 -1.50 1.79
C ILE A 75 3.39 -2.11 2.80
N TRP A 76 2.84 -2.82 3.79
CA TRP A 76 3.62 -3.58 4.75
C TRP A 76 3.30 -5.05 4.59
N ASP A 77 4.34 -5.86 4.48
CA ASP A 77 4.22 -7.29 4.23
C ASP A 77 5.29 -8.03 5.05
N SER A 78 4.87 -9.02 5.83
CA SER A 78 5.71 -9.62 6.87
C SER A 78 6.68 -10.69 6.36
N ASP A 79 6.32 -11.45 5.33
CA ASP A 79 7.18 -12.48 4.74
C ASP A 79 8.06 -11.88 3.63
N GLU A 80 9.34 -11.70 3.95
CA GLU A 80 10.31 -11.12 3.03
C GLU A 80 10.52 -11.93 1.76
N LYS A 81 10.45 -13.25 1.85
CA LYS A 81 10.66 -14.14 0.70
C LYS A 81 9.47 -14.08 -0.24
N LYS A 82 8.25 -14.05 0.30
CA LYS A 82 7.03 -13.94 -0.50
C LYS A 82 6.90 -12.57 -1.16
N ARG A 83 7.22 -11.47 -0.45
CA ARG A 83 7.12 -10.10 -1.01
C ARG A 83 8.21 -9.75 -2.02
N TYR A 84 9.36 -10.41 -1.93
CA TYR A 84 10.55 -10.13 -2.75
C TYR A 84 10.27 -9.97 -4.26
N PRO A 85 9.54 -10.87 -4.93
CA PRO A 85 9.31 -10.78 -6.38
C PRO A 85 8.64 -9.48 -6.82
N LEU A 86 7.57 -9.09 -6.15
CA LEU A 86 6.80 -7.90 -6.49
C LEU A 86 7.54 -6.63 -6.08
N PHE A 87 8.25 -6.69 -4.95
CA PHE A 87 9.10 -5.60 -4.48
C PHE A 87 10.23 -5.29 -5.46
N LYS A 88 10.98 -6.32 -5.90
CA LYS A 88 12.04 -6.19 -6.92
C LYS A 88 11.49 -5.63 -8.23
N PHE A 89 10.31 -6.09 -8.63
CA PHE A 89 9.61 -5.56 -9.81
C PHE A 89 9.29 -4.07 -9.68
N TRP A 90 8.68 -3.64 -8.57
CA TRP A 90 8.40 -2.22 -8.37
C TRP A 90 9.65 -1.34 -8.29
N GLN A 91 10.71 -1.81 -7.63
CA GLN A 91 12.00 -1.10 -7.61
C GLN A 91 12.58 -0.95 -9.01
N SER A 92 12.49 -2.01 -9.84
CA SER A 92 13.02 -1.97 -11.21
C SER A 92 12.27 -1.00 -12.14
N MET A 93 11.05 -0.61 -11.76
CA MET A 93 10.22 0.35 -12.48
C MET A 93 10.16 1.72 -11.80
N ASP A 94 10.94 1.94 -10.73
CA ASP A 94 10.92 3.17 -9.93
C ASP A 94 9.52 3.52 -9.37
N LEU A 95 8.71 2.49 -9.05
CA LEU A 95 7.35 2.67 -8.51
C LEU A 95 7.26 2.65 -6.99
N ALA A 96 8.33 2.25 -6.30
CA ALA A 96 8.33 2.10 -4.85
C ALA A 96 9.62 2.67 -4.24
N VAL A 97 9.45 3.53 -3.23
CA VAL A 97 10.56 3.99 -2.39
C VAL A 97 10.65 3.07 -1.19
N THR A 98 11.85 2.55 -0.95
CA THR A 98 12.11 1.63 0.16
C THR A 98 12.81 2.41 1.27
N SER A 99 12.08 2.71 2.35
CA SER A 99 12.66 3.42 3.49
C SER A 99 13.09 2.44 4.57
N ASP A 100 14.35 2.49 5.01
CA ASP A 100 14.76 1.87 6.27
C ASP A 100 14.00 2.45 7.48
N ASP A 101 13.53 3.70 7.36
CA ASP A 101 12.72 4.42 8.33
C ASP A 101 11.34 3.80 8.60
N ALA A 102 10.86 2.87 7.77
CA ALA A 102 9.60 2.16 8.05
C ALA A 102 9.65 1.40 9.39
N ARG A 103 10.84 0.97 9.83
CA ARG A 103 11.06 0.37 11.16
C ARG A 103 11.08 1.38 12.30
N SER A 104 11.33 2.65 12.01
CA SER A 104 11.33 3.74 13.01
C SER A 104 9.93 4.28 13.29
N GLY A 105 8.90 3.84 12.54
CA GLY A 105 7.56 4.41 12.60
C GLY A 105 7.47 5.83 12.02
N LYS A 106 8.57 6.39 11.50
CA LYS A 106 8.56 7.61 10.70
C LYS A 106 8.10 7.27 9.30
N PHE A 107 6.79 7.04 9.19
CA PHE A 107 6.10 7.19 7.93
C PHE A 107 6.37 8.63 7.48
N THR A 108 7.16 8.82 6.43
CA THR A 108 7.26 10.11 5.75
C THR A 108 5.93 10.37 5.06
N ALA A 109 4.91 10.70 5.85
CA ALA A 109 3.82 11.50 5.35
C ALA A 109 4.51 12.71 4.73
N LYS A 110 4.35 12.91 3.41
CA LYS A 110 4.49 14.23 2.79
C LYS A 110 3.36 15.14 3.31
N GLY A 111 3.20 15.22 4.62
CA GLY A 111 2.55 16.30 5.30
C GLY A 111 3.70 17.15 5.81
N ASP A 112 3.71 18.43 5.44
CA ASP A 112 4.60 19.41 6.05
C ASP A 112 4.58 19.17 7.57
N SER A 113 5.76 19.08 8.18
CA SER A 113 5.89 18.94 9.63
C SER A 113 5.11 20.07 10.30
N THR A 114 3.88 19.80 10.72
CA THR A 114 3.02 20.80 11.38
C THR A 114 3.61 21.08 12.76
N THR A 115 3.89 22.35 13.04
CA THR A 115 4.41 22.77 14.34
C THR A 115 3.33 22.69 15.43
N VAL A 116 3.74 22.71 16.70
CA VAL A 116 2.82 22.70 17.84
C VAL A 116 1.82 23.86 17.77
N GLU A 117 2.27 25.01 17.27
CA GLU A 117 1.46 26.20 17.10
C GLU A 117 0.34 26.00 16.07
N GLU A 118 0.62 25.28 14.97
CA GLU A 118 -0.38 24.95 13.96
C GLU A 118 -1.44 23.99 14.54
N TRP A 119 -1.03 23.03 15.37
CA TRP A 119 -1.97 22.14 16.08
C TRP A 119 -2.88 22.91 17.06
N ILE A 120 -2.33 23.84 17.83
CA ILE A 120 -3.11 24.69 18.74
C ILE A 120 -4.09 25.54 17.94
N ARG A 121 -3.65 26.13 16.83
CA ARG A 121 -4.48 26.94 15.94
C ARG A 121 -5.64 26.13 15.35
N GLN A 122 -5.37 24.94 14.83
CA GLN A 122 -6.42 24.04 14.29
C GLN A 122 -7.41 23.62 15.39
N GLY A 123 -6.93 23.32 16.60
CA GLY A 123 -7.78 23.04 17.76
C GLY A 123 -8.72 24.20 18.11
N GLN A 124 -8.23 25.43 18.08
CA GLN A 124 -9.04 26.63 18.32
C GLN A 124 -10.10 26.85 17.23
N ILE A 125 -9.77 26.60 15.96
CA ILE A 125 -10.72 26.69 14.84
C ILE A 125 -11.85 25.69 15.04
N LEU A 126 -11.54 24.41 15.31
CA LEU A 126 -12.54 23.36 15.54
C LEU A 126 -13.46 23.68 16.72
N LEU A 127 -12.90 24.21 17.81
CA LEU A 127 -13.69 24.64 18.97
C LEU A 127 -14.69 25.75 18.62
N ARG A 128 -14.27 26.76 17.85
CA ARG A 128 -15.14 27.86 17.39
C ARG A 128 -16.19 27.40 16.39
N THR A 129 -15.84 26.51 15.46
CA THR A 129 -16.80 25.96 14.48
C THR A 129 -17.85 25.09 15.16
N ARG A 130 -17.52 24.40 16.27
CA ARG A 130 -18.48 23.64 17.08
C ARG A 130 -19.46 24.54 17.83
N THR A 131 -19.03 25.74 18.26
CA THR A 131 -19.91 26.70 18.95
C THR A 131 -20.87 27.43 18.01
N MET A 132 -20.51 27.60 16.74
CA MET A 132 -21.39 28.25 15.75
C MET A 132 -22.48 27.34 15.15
N LYS A 133 -22.43 26.01 15.35
CA LYS A 133 -23.45 25.07 14.85
C LYS A 133 -24.57 24.76 15.85
N THR A 134 -24.60 25.45 17.00
CA THR A 134 -25.59 25.25 18.08
C THR A 134 -26.62 26.37 18.20
N HIS A 135 -26.84 27.14 17.14
CA HIS A 135 -27.95 28.10 17.03
C HIS A 135 -28.78 27.83 15.78
#